data_AF-A0A971BI23-F1
#
_entry.id   AF-A0A971BI23-F1
#
_cell.length_a   1.000
_cell.length_b   1.000
_cell.length_c   1.000
_cell.angle_alpha   90.00
_cell.angle_beta   90.00
_cell.angle_gamma   90.00
#
_symmetry.space_group_name_H-M   'P 1'
#
loop_
_entity.id
_entity.type
_entity.pdbx_description
1 polymer ?
#
loop_
_entity_poly.entity_id
_entity_poly.type
_entity_poly.pdbx_seq_one_letter_code
_entity_poly.pdbx_strand_id
1 'polypeptide(L)'
;MKRVVFLLITALLILITPLLVSFGQLVFSDAKIVPVYFTRYYLSRIEKDEDERRLLIEYLEARDYALIKSNEERMVFIKDGEVKEVLTTDIKNVIRDGRLTSDFHLPK
;
A
#
# COMPACT_ATOMS: atom_id res chain seq x y z
N MET A 1 27.24 -21.41 12.78
CA MET A 1 26.36 -21.48 11.58
C MET A 1 24.88 -21.61 11.93
N LYS A 2 24.40 -22.68 12.60
CA LYS A 2 22.95 -22.87 12.89
C LYS A 2 22.28 -21.70 13.65
N ARG A 3 22.96 -21.12 14.66
CA ARG A 3 22.45 -19.95 15.40
C ARG A 3 22.34 -18.68 14.55
N VAL A 4 23.26 -18.49 13.62
CA VAL A 4 23.25 -17.32 12.71
C VAL A 4 22.10 -17.46 11.71
N VAL A 5 21.91 -18.65 11.13
CA VAL A 5 20.78 -18.94 10.25
C VAL A 5 19.45 -18.72 10.97
N PHE A 6 19.34 -19.19 12.22
CA PHE A 6 18.14 -18.98 13.03
C PHE A 6 17.85 -17.49 13.28
N LEU A 7 18.87 -16.68 13.61
CA LEU A 7 18.71 -15.23 13.78
C LEU A 7 18.29 -14.54 12.48
N LEU A 8 18.86 -14.95 11.34
CA LEU A 8 18.48 -14.40 10.03
C LEU A 8 17.03 -14.72 9.66
N ILE A 9 16.57 -15.96 9.90
CA ILE A 9 15.17 -16.34 9.68
C ILE A 9 14.25 -15.53 10.59
N THR A 10 14.63 -15.37 11.87
CA THR A 10 13.83 -14.61 12.83
C THR A 10 13.72 -13.13 12.42
N ALA A 11 14.83 -12.52 12.01
CA ALA A 11 14.85 -11.15 11.51
C ALA A 11 13.98 -11.00 10.26
N LEU A 12 14.05 -11.96 9.33
CA LEU A 12 13.23 -11.97 8.13
C LEU A 12 11.72 -12.05 8.45
N LEU A 13 11.33 -12.91 9.40
CA LEU A 13 9.94 -13.03 9.83
C LEU A 13 9.41 -11.72 10.43
N ILE A 14 10.22 -11.05 11.26
CA ILE A 14 9.87 -9.74 11.83
C ILE A 14 9.66 -8.71 10.70
N LEU A 15 10.55 -8.69 9.69
CA LEU A 15 10.45 -7.75 8.57
C LEU A 15 9.22 -8.00 7.67
N ILE A 16 8.79 -9.25 7.52
CA ILE A 16 7.63 -9.62 6.69
C ILE A 16 6.31 -9.40 7.44
N THR A 17 6.32 -9.37 8.78
CA THR A 17 5.10 -9.25 9.59
C THR A 17 4.25 -8.01 9.26
N PRO A 18 4.79 -6.79 9.11
CA PRO A 18 4.03 -5.61 8.69
C PRO A 18 3.27 -5.80 7.37
N LEU A 19 3.90 -6.47 6.40
CA LEU A 19 3.28 -6.76 5.11
C LEU A 19 2.13 -7.73 5.26
N LEU A 20 2.32 -8.82 6.02
CA LEU A 20 1.27 -9.82 6.28
C LEU A 20 0.07 -9.22 7.03
N VAL A 21 0.31 -8.34 8.01
CA VAL A 21 -0.75 -7.65 8.73
C VAL A 21 -1.56 -6.75 7.80
N SER A 22 -0.88 -5.95 6.96
CA SER A 22 -1.52 -5.05 6.00
C SER A 22 -2.34 -5.84 4.96
N PHE A 23 -1.79 -6.95 4.49
CA PHE A 23 -2.48 -7.86 3.57
C PHE A 23 -3.69 -8.52 4.23
N GLY A 24 -3.57 -8.98 5.47
CA GLY A 24 -4.68 -9.50 6.25
C GLY A 24 -5.80 -8.48 6.43
N GLN A 25 -5.45 -7.23 6.75
CA GLN A 25 -6.43 -6.13 6.82
C GLN A 25 -7.15 -5.96 5.48
N LEU A 26 -6.45 -5.99 4.35
CA LEU A 26 -7.07 -5.85 3.03
C LEU A 26 -7.99 -7.02 2.67
N VAL A 27 -7.65 -8.26 3.07
CA VAL A 27 -8.44 -9.45 2.76
C VAL A 27 -9.68 -9.57 3.66
N PHE A 28 -9.53 -9.29 4.96
CA PHE A 28 -10.56 -9.55 5.96
C PHE A 28 -11.38 -8.31 6.36
N SER A 29 -11.11 -7.14 5.78
CA SER A 29 -11.91 -5.94 6.00
C SER A 29 -12.53 -5.40 4.70
N ASP A 30 -13.43 -4.44 4.86
CA ASP A 30 -14.04 -3.71 3.75
C ASP A 30 -13.10 -2.65 3.15
N ALA A 31 -11.89 -2.50 3.70
CA ALA A 31 -10.91 -1.54 3.20
C ALA A 31 -10.46 -1.89 1.77
N LYS A 32 -10.49 -0.90 0.88
CA LYS A 32 -9.97 -1.00 -0.49
C LYS A 32 -8.51 -0.56 -0.62
N ILE A 33 -8.03 0.25 0.32
CA ILE A 33 -6.63 0.72 0.42
C ILE A 33 -6.17 0.52 1.86
N VAL A 34 -4.99 -0.08 2.02
CA VAL A 34 -4.33 -0.25 3.33
C VAL A 34 -2.86 0.14 3.20
N PRO A 35 -2.32 0.97 4.12
CA PRO A 35 -0.90 1.33 4.11
C PRO A 35 -0.07 0.13 4.61
N VAL A 36 1.09 -0.09 4.01
CA VAL A 36 2.05 -1.05 4.53
C VAL A 36 2.88 -0.38 5.61
N TYR A 37 2.67 -0.79 6.87
CA TYR A 37 3.34 -0.20 8.03
C TYR A 37 4.86 -0.12 7.86
N PHE A 38 5.44 1.00 8.28
CA PHE A 38 6.88 1.32 8.18
C PHE A 38 7.43 1.46 6.75
N THR A 39 6.56 1.56 5.74
CA THR A 39 6.95 1.82 4.36
C THR A 39 6.12 2.97 3.79
N ARG A 40 6.43 3.37 2.54
CA ARG A 40 5.65 4.36 1.78
C ARG A 40 4.56 3.72 0.92
N TYR A 41 4.47 2.38 0.93
CA TYR A 41 3.63 1.63 0.02
C TYR A 41 2.21 1.47 0.53
N TYR A 42 1.28 1.33 -0.41
CA TYR A 42 -0.11 1.02 -0.15
C TYR A 42 -0.47 -0.27 -0.88
N LEU A 43 -1.25 -1.14 -0.23
CA LEU A 43 -1.89 -2.26 -0.90
C LEU A 43 -3.30 -1.85 -1.30
N SER A 44 -3.69 -2.19 -2.53
CA SER A 44 -5.01 -1.91 -3.06
C SER A 44 -5.75 -3.20 -3.44
N ARG A 45 -7.06 -3.18 -3.18
CA ARG A 45 -8.05 -4.13 -3.70
C ARG A 45 -8.95 -3.35 -4.64
N ILE A 46 -8.99 -3.78 -5.90
CA ILE A 46 -9.70 -3.08 -6.98
C ILE A 46 -10.75 -4.03 -7.56
N GLU A 47 -11.99 -3.56 -7.61
CA GLU A 47 -13.07 -4.25 -8.29
C GLU A 47 -13.21 -3.76 -9.74
N LYS A 48 -14.10 -4.40 -10.49
CA LYS A 48 -14.34 -4.07 -11.88
C LYS A 48 -14.77 -2.60 -11.99
N ASP A 49 -14.15 -1.89 -12.93
CA ASP A 49 -14.41 -0.49 -13.23
C ASP A 49 -13.96 0.51 -12.13
N GLU A 50 -13.19 0.07 -11.13
CA GLU A 50 -12.57 0.95 -10.14
C GLU A 50 -11.21 1.49 -10.59
N ASP A 51 -10.93 2.74 -10.21
CA ASP A 51 -9.65 3.41 -10.47
C ASP A 51 -8.81 3.46 -9.19
N GLU A 52 -7.60 2.90 -9.25
CA GLU A 52 -6.66 2.82 -8.12
C GLU A 52 -6.31 4.19 -7.53
N ARG A 53 -6.09 5.18 -8.40
CA ARG A 53 -5.69 6.53 -7.98
C ARG A 53 -6.86 7.21 -7.30
N ARG A 54 -8.07 7.06 -7.84
CA ARG A 54 -9.28 7.56 -7.20
C ARG A 54 -9.49 6.96 -5.82
N LEU A 55 -9.32 5.65 -5.67
CA LEU A 55 -9.41 4.97 -4.38
C LEU A 55 -8.39 5.52 -3.37
N LEU A 56 -7.16 5.79 -3.80
CA LEU A 56 -6.15 6.40 -2.92
C LEU A 56 -6.52 7.83 -2.50
N ILE A 57 -7.02 8.64 -3.44
CA ILE A 57 -7.47 10.01 -3.15
C ILE A 57 -8.57 9.96 -2.10
N GLU A 58 -9.61 9.16 -2.32
CA GLU A 58 -10.72 8.99 -1.37
C GLU A 58 -10.23 8.50 0.01
N TYR A 59 -9.27 7.56 0.04
CA TYR A 59 -8.65 7.06 1.27
C TYR A 59 -7.90 8.15 2.06
N LEU A 60 -7.19 9.04 1.37
CA LEU A 60 -6.42 10.12 1.99
C LEU A 60 -7.31 11.30 2.40
N GLU A 61 -8.29 11.67 1.57
CA GLU A 61 -9.28 12.69 1.89
C GLU A 61 -10.10 12.32 3.13
N ALA A 62 -10.47 11.04 3.29
CA ALA A 62 -11.10 10.54 4.51
C ALA A 62 -10.22 10.64 5.78
N ARG A 63 -8.95 11.02 5.64
CA ARG A 63 -7.98 11.26 6.71
C ARG A 63 -7.53 12.72 6.76
N ASP A 64 -8.34 13.63 6.23
CA ASP A 64 -8.12 15.08 6.19
C ASP A 64 -6.91 15.53 5.35
N TYR A 65 -6.44 14.69 4.43
CA TYR A 65 -5.46 15.13 3.44
C TYR A 65 -6.17 15.76 2.24
N ALA A 66 -5.79 16.98 1.87
CA ALA A 66 -6.29 17.64 0.67
C ALA A 66 -5.35 17.40 -0.52
N LEU A 67 -5.89 16.95 -1.65
CA LEU A 67 -5.14 16.82 -2.89
C LEU A 67 -4.82 18.21 -3.46
N ILE A 68 -3.54 18.54 -3.62
CA ILE A 68 -3.10 19.83 -4.18
C ILE A 68 -2.54 19.72 -5.60
N LYS A 69 -2.03 18.55 -5.99
CA LYS A 69 -1.49 18.29 -7.33
C LYS A 69 -1.61 16.82 -7.68
N SER A 70 -2.02 16.51 -8.90
CA SER A 70 -2.12 15.15 -9.42
C SER A 70 -1.67 15.12 -10.88
N ASN A 71 -0.77 14.21 -11.23
CA ASN A 71 -0.41 13.88 -12.62
C ASN A 71 -0.28 12.36 -12.76
N GLU A 72 0.07 11.83 -13.94
CA GLU A 72 0.12 10.38 -14.17
C GLU A 72 1.11 9.63 -13.26
N GLU A 73 2.19 10.29 -12.83
CA GLU A 73 3.28 9.65 -12.09
C GLU A 73 3.16 9.80 -10.57
N ARG A 74 2.49 10.85 -10.09
CA ARG A 74 2.42 11.19 -8.67
C ARG A 74 1.22 12.03 -8.27
N MET A 75 0.90 11.95 -6.99
CA MET A 75 -0.11 12.74 -6.30
C MET A 75 0.51 13.41 -5.08
N VAL A 76 0.17 14.68 -4.84
CA VAL A 76 0.68 15.47 -3.72
C VAL A 76 -0.50 15.92 -2.88
N PHE A 77 -0.44 15.60 -1.61
CA PHE A 77 -1.46 15.89 -0.61
C PHE A 77 -0.89 16.78 0.49
N ILE A 78 -1.75 17.55 1.15
CA ILE A 78 -1.39 18.37 2.31
C ILE A 78 -2.35 18.12 3.48
N LYS A 79 -1.83 18.05 4.69
CA LYS A 79 -2.61 18.03 5.94
C LYS A 79 -1.85 18.83 6.99
N ASP A 80 -2.48 19.86 7.58
CA ASP A 80 -1.89 20.64 8.67
C ASP A 80 -0.45 21.17 8.38
N GLY A 81 -0.16 21.51 7.13
CA GLY A 81 1.17 21.95 6.68
C GLY A 81 2.15 20.82 6.34
N GLU A 82 1.83 19.56 6.61
CA GLU A 82 2.58 18.38 6.18
C GLU A 82 2.28 18.06 4.71
N VAL A 83 3.32 18.01 3.87
CA VAL A 83 3.20 17.60 2.47
C VAL A 83 3.51 16.12 2.33
N LYS A 84 2.56 15.37 1.76
CA LYS A 84 2.68 13.95 1.46
C LYS A 84 2.66 13.74 -0.06
N GLU A 85 3.77 13.26 -0.59
CA GLU A 85 3.88 12.84 -2.00
C GLU A 85 3.74 11.32 -2.10
N VAL A 86 2.88 10.86 -3.01
CA VAL A 86 2.67 9.44 -3.32
C VAL A 86 2.90 9.23 -4.81
N LEU A 87 3.82 8.34 -5.16
CA LEU A 87 4.03 7.94 -6.54
C LEU A 87 2.98 6.92 -6.95
N THR A 88 2.58 6.91 -8.22
CA THR A 88 1.68 5.87 -8.75
C THR A 88 2.28 4.47 -8.55
N THR A 89 3.61 4.35 -8.56
CA THR A 89 4.34 3.10 -8.29
C THR A 89 4.32 2.67 -6.82
N ASP A 90 3.93 3.55 -5.90
CA ASP A 90 3.81 3.25 -4.46
C ASP A 90 2.51 2.49 -4.13
N ILE A 91 1.56 2.45 -5.07
CA ILE A 91 0.31 1.71 -4.92
C ILE A 91 0.46 0.34 -5.57
N LYS A 92 0.19 -0.72 -4.80
CA LYS A 92 0.32 -2.11 -5.22
C LYS A 92 -1.04 -2.78 -5.20
N ASN A 93 -1.61 -2.96 -6.38
CA ASN A 93 -2.79 -3.79 -6.58
C ASN A 93 -2.44 -5.26 -6.34
N VAL A 94 -2.95 -5.80 -5.25
CA VAL A 94 -2.74 -7.20 -4.85
C VAL A 94 -3.98 -8.06 -5.04
N ILE A 95 -5.17 -7.45 -5.13
CA ILE A 95 -6.43 -8.14 -5.38
C ILE A 95 -7.19 -7.38 -6.46
N ARG A 96 -7.51 -8.06 -7.56
CA ARG A 96 -8.35 -7.53 -8.64
C ARG A 96 -9.51 -8.48 -8.89
N ASP A 97 -10.73 -7.95 -8.90
CA ASP A 97 -11.95 -8.72 -9.16
C ASP A 97 -12.08 -9.98 -8.27
N GLY A 98 -11.75 -9.82 -6.99
CA GLY A 98 -11.77 -10.92 -6.01
C GLY A 98 -10.68 -11.97 -6.19
N ARG A 99 -9.69 -11.74 -7.07
CA ARG A 99 -8.57 -12.65 -7.32
C ARG A 99 -7.25 -12.00 -6.94
N LEU A 100 -6.34 -12.78 -6.36
CA LEU A 100 -4.96 -12.33 -6.16
C LEU A 100 -4.31 -12.06 -7.50
N THR A 101 -3.70 -10.89 -7.63
CA THR A 101 -2.98 -10.51 -8.85
C THR A 101 -1.57 -11.08 -8.80
N SER A 102 -1.05 -11.44 -9.97
CA SER A 102 0.38 -11.72 -10.15
C SER A 102 1.20 -10.44 -10.39
N ASP A 103 0.55 -9.28 -10.45
CA ASP A 103 1.16 -7.97 -10.78
C ASP A 103 1.98 -7.37 -9.63
N PHE A 104 2.46 -8.21 -8.71
CA PHE A 104 3.44 -7.84 -7.68
C PHE A 104 4.82 -7.59 -8.31
N HIS A 105 4.91 -6.65 -9.24
CA HIS A 105 6.16 -6.16 -9.78
C HIS A 105 6.69 -5.08 -8.83
N LEU A 106 7.73 -5.44 -8.08
CA LEU A 106 8.62 -4.44 -7.49
C LEU A 106 9.22 -3.63 -8.65
N PRO A 107 9.23 -2.29 -8.59
CA PRO A 107 9.90 -1.51 -9.62
C PRO A 107 11.36 -1.99 -9.72
N LYS A 108 11.84 -2.12 -10.96
CA LYS A 108 13.25 -2.44 -11.25
C LYS A 108 14.18 -1.34 -10.74
#